data_AF-A0AAJ5ZIU5-F1
#
_entry.id   AF-A0AAJ5ZIU5-F1
#
_cell.length_a   1.000
_cell.length_b   1.000
_cell.length_c   1.000
_cell.angle_alpha   90.00
_cell.angle_beta   90.00
_cell.angle_gamma   90.00
#
_symmetry.space_group_name_H-M   'P 1'
#
loop_
_entity.id
_entity.type
_entity.pdbx_description
1 polymer ?
#
loop_
_entity_poly.entity_id
_entity_poly.type
_entity_poly.pdbx_seq_one_letter_code
_entity_poly.pdbx_strand_id
1 'polypeptide(L)'
;MKITSLEIIKVPPSWVWLRIHTDTEHVGLGEPYLENHPETVIAEVKRLEPFLIGKDPTQVEKLWKVMYESGTGYFGGPIKLSAISGIDMALWDLAGKAAGVPIYQMLGGKIFDRIKMYRATGGQLPWAIEPGEPYHPGNPPQTDLKPNQPETYKEAARVLIEDWGYRALKMHISLGDGLEATTKVDGIAENFAAAKEGAAEGAKNAGADEVDVAIDIHNPNPAIGRQLIEALAPHRPLFIEEPMPVERVDALAQIVDGSTATIAAGERWMGKHVFFDALSRGLLSVVQPDIAHAGGITETKKIAIMAEAAYAKMAIHCPLSPMALAASIQVDACTPNFLVQEHNEVNDSRPTSGPHAGKTVIGAGFFKDPYVLDEDGFVAVPEGPGLGIELDPEGFEKIMAKPWQATRG
;
A
#
# COMPACT_ATOMS: atom_id res chain seq x y z
N MET A 1 18.22 -23.56 11.51
CA MET A 1 18.16 -22.71 10.31
C MET A 1 19.05 -21.49 10.52
N LYS A 2 19.93 -21.20 9.56
CA LYS A 2 20.84 -20.04 9.55
C LYS A 2 20.83 -19.38 8.18
N ILE A 3 20.93 -18.05 8.15
CA ILE A 3 21.00 -17.28 6.90
C ILE A 3 22.34 -17.54 6.19
N THR A 4 22.29 -17.83 4.88
CA THR A 4 23.45 -18.15 4.05
C THR A 4 23.77 -17.07 3.01
N SER A 5 22.76 -16.42 2.44
CA SER A 5 22.93 -15.30 1.49
C SER A 5 21.66 -14.46 1.32
N LEU A 6 21.83 -13.22 0.84
CA LEU A 6 20.75 -12.36 0.38
C LEU A 6 20.83 -12.18 -1.15
N GLU A 7 19.77 -12.56 -1.87
CA GLU A 7 19.65 -12.43 -3.33
C GLU A 7 18.65 -11.32 -3.67
N ILE A 8 19.13 -10.30 -4.39
CA ILE A 8 18.31 -9.19 -4.90
C ILE A 8 17.77 -9.53 -6.27
N ILE A 9 16.47 -9.29 -6.50
CA ILE A 9 15.79 -9.52 -7.77
C ILE A 9 15.12 -8.20 -8.21
N LYS A 10 15.50 -7.71 -9.39
CA LYS A 10 14.90 -6.52 -10.00
C LYS A 10 13.68 -6.93 -10.82
N VAL A 11 12.49 -6.71 -10.28
CA VAL A 11 11.22 -7.22 -10.82
C VAL A 11 10.51 -6.09 -11.58
N PRO A 12 10.25 -6.23 -12.89
CA PRO A 12 9.50 -5.24 -13.65
C PRO A 12 8.14 -4.88 -13.01
N PRO A 13 7.68 -3.62 -13.12
CA PRO A 13 8.30 -2.55 -13.92
C PRO A 13 9.50 -1.89 -13.26
N SER A 14 9.54 -1.81 -11.93
CA SER A 14 10.59 -1.09 -11.21
C SER A 14 10.92 -1.63 -9.82
N TRP A 15 10.22 -2.66 -9.34
CA TRP A 15 10.33 -3.13 -7.96
C TRP A 15 11.63 -3.89 -7.70
N VAL A 16 11.97 -4.02 -6.41
CA VAL A 16 13.13 -4.78 -5.95
C VAL A 16 12.64 -5.78 -4.91
N TRP A 17 12.74 -7.06 -5.24
CA TRP A 17 12.47 -8.16 -4.33
C TRP A 17 13.77 -8.68 -3.72
N LEU A 18 13.64 -9.35 -2.58
CA LEU A 18 14.71 -9.98 -1.83
C LEU A 18 14.34 -11.44 -1.55
N ARG A 19 15.31 -12.33 -1.78
CA ARG A 19 15.31 -13.70 -1.27
C ARG A 19 16.39 -13.85 -0.20
N ILE A 20 16.01 -14.30 0.99
CA ILE A 20 16.96 -14.70 2.03
C ILE A 20 17.06 -16.21 2.03
N HIS A 21 18.23 -16.72 1.65
CA HIS A 21 18.53 -18.15 1.63
C HIS A 21 19.02 -18.62 3.00
N THR A 22 18.77 -19.89 3.30
CA THR A 22 19.18 -20.51 4.57
C THR A 22 19.98 -21.80 4.34
N ASP A 23 20.47 -22.41 5.42
CA ASP A 23 21.05 -23.76 5.43
C ASP A 23 19.98 -24.88 5.40
N THR A 24 18.73 -24.52 5.10
CA THR A 24 17.57 -25.41 4.94
C THR A 24 16.89 -25.15 3.59
N GLU A 25 15.80 -25.84 3.31
CA GLU A 25 14.97 -25.64 2.12
C GLU A 25 14.20 -24.31 2.12
N HIS A 26 14.11 -23.62 3.26
CA HIS A 26 13.33 -22.39 3.37
C HIS A 26 14.06 -21.18 2.79
N VAL A 27 13.33 -20.41 1.98
CA VAL A 27 13.72 -19.10 1.43
C VAL A 27 12.68 -18.06 1.84
N GLY A 28 13.13 -16.94 2.40
CA GLY A 28 12.29 -15.82 2.80
C GLY A 28 12.13 -14.81 1.68
N LEU A 29 10.93 -14.25 1.53
CA LEU A 29 10.60 -13.25 0.51
C LEU A 29 10.30 -11.88 1.14
N GLY A 30 10.79 -10.82 0.52
CA GLY A 30 10.48 -9.45 0.93
C GLY A 30 10.76 -8.44 -0.17
N GLU A 31 10.43 -7.17 0.09
CA GLU A 31 10.50 -6.11 -0.92
C GLU A 31 11.25 -4.87 -0.38
N PRO A 32 12.59 -4.81 -0.52
CA PRO A 32 13.37 -3.63 -0.14
C PRO A 32 13.35 -2.61 -1.29
N TYR A 33 12.26 -1.84 -1.39
CA TYR A 33 12.05 -0.85 -2.45
C TYR A 33 11.78 0.54 -1.88
N LEU A 34 12.27 1.56 -2.60
CA LEU A 34 11.90 2.95 -2.45
C LEU A 34 11.84 3.56 -3.84
N GLU A 35 10.72 4.21 -4.14
CA GLU A 35 10.43 4.83 -5.42
C GLU A 35 11.56 5.74 -5.86
N ASN A 36 12.00 5.58 -7.11
CA ASN A 36 13.06 6.37 -7.74
C ASN A 36 14.44 6.30 -7.05
N HIS A 37 14.60 5.49 -6.00
CA HIS A 37 15.85 5.27 -5.29
C HIS A 37 16.24 3.78 -5.13
N PRO A 38 15.86 2.84 -6.03
CA PRO A 38 16.06 1.41 -5.79
C PRO A 38 17.52 1.01 -5.65
N GLU A 39 18.43 1.61 -6.43
CA GLU A 39 19.86 1.25 -6.37
C GLU A 39 20.49 1.63 -5.02
N THR A 40 20.03 2.72 -4.40
CA THR A 40 20.51 3.15 -3.09
C THR A 40 20.00 2.22 -2.00
N VAL A 41 18.75 1.77 -2.09
CA VAL A 41 18.20 0.75 -1.17
C VAL A 41 18.93 -0.59 -1.35
N ILE A 42 19.22 -1.03 -2.58
CA ILE A 42 20.01 -2.24 -2.84
C ILE A 42 21.40 -2.16 -2.22
N ALA A 43 22.07 -1.00 -2.33
CA ALA A 43 23.36 -0.78 -1.70
C ALA A 43 23.27 -0.90 -0.16
N GLU A 44 22.20 -0.39 0.44
CA GLU A 44 21.97 -0.50 1.89
C GLU A 44 21.67 -1.94 2.32
N VAL A 45 20.91 -2.72 1.54
CA VAL A 45 20.71 -4.15 1.82
C VAL A 45 22.05 -4.89 1.82
N LYS A 46 22.92 -4.63 0.83
CA LYS A 46 24.27 -5.22 0.77
C LYS A 46 25.15 -4.79 1.96
N ARG A 47 24.99 -3.55 2.44
CA ARG A 47 25.67 -3.08 3.65
C ARG A 47 25.19 -3.81 4.91
N LEU A 48 23.89 -4.14 4.98
CA LEU A 48 23.26 -4.83 6.10
C LEU A 48 23.51 -6.35 6.10
N GLU A 49 23.73 -6.96 4.95
CA GLU A 49 23.91 -8.42 4.79
C GLU A 49 24.95 -9.04 5.76
N PRO A 50 26.17 -8.49 5.95
CA PRO A 50 27.15 -9.07 6.87
C PRO A 50 26.70 -9.17 8.33
N PHE A 51 25.72 -8.37 8.75
CA PHE A 51 25.15 -8.46 10.10
C PHE A 51 24.21 -9.67 10.28
N LEU A 52 23.73 -10.23 9.17
CA LEU A 52 22.70 -11.27 9.13
C LEU A 52 23.26 -12.66 8.81
N ILE A 53 24.35 -12.75 8.04
CA ILE A 53 24.95 -14.04 7.67
C ILE A 53 25.27 -14.89 8.92
N GLY A 54 24.85 -16.16 8.87
CA GLY A 54 25.05 -17.14 9.94
C GLY A 54 24.13 -16.96 11.16
N LYS A 55 23.25 -15.95 11.16
CA LYS A 55 22.26 -15.74 12.22
C LYS A 55 21.02 -16.61 12.00
N ASP A 56 20.33 -16.89 13.09
CA ASP A 56 19.01 -17.53 13.08
C ASP A 56 17.95 -16.50 12.62
N PRO A 57 17.28 -16.72 11.47
CA PRO A 57 16.32 -15.76 10.93
C PRO A 57 15.04 -15.65 11.77
N THR A 58 14.76 -16.60 12.66
CA THR A 58 13.57 -16.55 13.54
C THR A 58 13.70 -15.49 14.64
N GLN A 59 14.90 -14.96 14.86
CA GLN A 59 15.17 -13.91 15.84
C GLN A 59 14.85 -12.51 15.25
N VAL A 60 13.65 -12.34 14.68
CA VAL A 60 13.29 -11.21 13.82
C VAL A 60 13.53 -9.85 14.50
N GLU A 61 12.91 -9.58 15.65
CA GLU A 61 13.07 -8.31 16.39
C GLU A 61 14.54 -8.03 16.76
N LYS A 62 15.31 -9.08 17.09
CA LYS A 62 16.74 -8.95 17.40
C LYS A 62 17.54 -8.52 16.17
N LEU A 63 17.28 -9.14 15.02
CA LEU A 63 17.95 -8.79 13.77
C LEU A 63 17.52 -7.41 13.28
N TRP A 64 16.24 -7.06 13.41
CA TRP A 64 15.72 -5.73 13.14
C TRP A 64 16.48 -4.67 13.96
N LYS A 65 16.62 -4.87 15.27
CA LYS A 65 17.38 -3.98 16.16
C LYS A 65 18.84 -3.83 15.72
N VAL A 66 19.51 -4.95 15.39
CA VAL A 66 20.90 -4.93 14.91
C VAL A 66 21.03 -4.08 13.65
N MET A 67 20.12 -4.24 12.67
CA MET A 67 20.15 -3.45 11.44
C MET A 67 19.88 -1.98 11.72
N TYR A 68 18.87 -1.67 12.53
CA TYR A 68 18.50 -0.29 12.89
C TYR A 68 19.66 0.44 13.58
N GLU A 69 20.37 -0.22 14.49
CA GLU A 69 21.47 0.35 15.27
C GLU A 69 22.84 0.30 14.55
N SER A 70 22.93 -0.38 13.41
CA SER A 70 24.19 -0.53 12.64
C SER A 70 24.78 0.79 12.11
N GLY A 71 24.06 1.90 12.25
CA GLY A 71 24.48 3.24 11.83
C GLY A 71 25.25 4.05 12.86
N THR A 72 25.64 3.49 14.01
CA THR A 72 26.44 4.21 15.03
C THR A 72 25.82 5.56 15.43
N GLY A 73 24.51 5.58 15.71
CA GLY A 73 23.75 6.79 16.07
C GLY A 73 22.96 7.44 14.93
N TYR A 74 23.22 7.08 13.67
CA TYR A 74 22.39 7.47 12.53
C TYR A 74 21.24 6.46 12.35
N PHE A 75 20.13 6.69 13.04
CA PHE A 75 18.95 5.83 13.05
C PHE A 75 17.94 6.19 11.96
N GLY A 76 17.26 5.17 11.42
CA GLY A 76 16.15 5.36 10.49
C GLY A 76 16.54 6.00 9.16
N GLY A 77 15.62 6.80 8.62
CA GLY A 77 15.71 7.43 7.30
C GLY A 77 15.16 6.53 6.17
N PRO A 78 14.75 7.13 5.03
CA PRO A 78 14.06 6.42 3.96
C PRO A 78 14.84 5.23 3.41
N ILE A 79 16.11 5.42 3.04
CA ILE A 79 16.94 4.34 2.49
C ILE A 79 17.09 3.16 3.45
N LYS A 80 17.44 3.45 4.70
CA LYS A 80 17.71 2.40 5.70
C LYS A 80 16.45 1.67 6.10
N LEU A 81 15.35 2.38 6.37
CA LEU A 81 14.12 1.71 6.75
C LEU A 81 13.48 0.97 5.58
N SER A 82 13.60 1.44 4.33
CA SER A 82 13.17 0.64 3.17
C SER A 82 13.97 -0.66 3.02
N ALA A 83 15.30 -0.60 3.20
CA ALA A 83 16.14 -1.81 3.20
C ALA A 83 15.77 -2.75 4.35
N ILE A 84 15.61 -2.23 5.57
CA ILE A 84 15.19 -3.01 6.74
C ILE A 84 13.81 -3.61 6.53
N SER A 85 12.86 -2.89 5.92
CA SER A 85 11.50 -3.37 5.69
C SER A 85 11.47 -4.62 4.81
N GLY A 86 12.19 -4.59 3.69
CA GLY A 86 12.28 -5.76 2.82
C GLY A 86 12.98 -6.95 3.47
N ILE A 87 14.02 -6.70 4.29
CA ILE A 87 14.66 -7.77 5.07
C ILE A 87 13.72 -8.32 6.14
N ASP A 88 13.02 -7.44 6.87
CA ASP A 88 12.09 -7.81 7.94
C ASP A 88 10.95 -8.68 7.43
N MET A 89 10.35 -8.34 6.27
CA MET A 89 9.37 -9.19 5.60
C MET A 89 9.91 -10.60 5.34
N ALA A 90 11.12 -10.70 4.78
CA ALA A 90 11.74 -12.00 4.47
C ALA A 90 12.10 -12.80 5.73
N LEU A 91 12.48 -12.14 6.82
CA LEU A 91 12.71 -12.79 8.12
C LEU A 91 11.41 -13.33 8.72
N TRP A 92 10.32 -12.56 8.66
CA TRP A 92 8.99 -13.02 9.08
C TRP A 92 8.47 -14.18 8.22
N ASP A 93 8.68 -14.12 6.90
CA ASP A 93 8.32 -15.19 5.99
C ASP A 93 9.10 -16.49 6.33
N LEU A 94 10.41 -16.40 6.60
CA LEU A 94 11.21 -17.53 7.10
C LEU A 94 10.71 -18.06 8.44
N ALA A 95 10.37 -17.17 9.38
CA ALA A 95 9.86 -17.58 10.69
C ALA A 95 8.53 -18.34 10.57
N GLY A 96 7.61 -17.86 9.72
CA GLY A 96 6.33 -18.53 9.47
C GLY A 96 6.49 -19.86 8.74
N LYS A 97 7.38 -19.92 7.73
CA LYS A 97 7.75 -21.15 7.03
C LYS A 97 8.34 -22.20 7.97
N ALA A 98 9.28 -21.82 8.82
CA ALA A 98 9.88 -22.74 9.79
C ALA A 98 8.90 -23.20 10.88
N ALA A 99 7.93 -22.37 11.24
CA ALA A 99 6.88 -22.72 12.19
C ALA A 99 5.69 -23.47 11.55
N GLY A 100 5.61 -23.52 10.21
CA GLY A 100 4.48 -24.11 9.49
C GLY A 100 3.17 -23.34 9.64
N VAL A 101 3.22 -22.03 9.90
CA VAL A 101 2.03 -21.18 10.13
C VAL A 101 2.14 -19.83 9.39
N PRO A 102 1.01 -19.21 9.02
CA PRO A 102 1.02 -17.85 8.48
C PRO A 102 1.53 -16.86 9.52
N ILE A 103 2.12 -15.76 9.07
CA ILE A 103 2.71 -14.73 9.94
C ILE A 103 1.71 -14.20 10.96
N TYR A 104 0.45 -13.97 10.58
CA TYR A 104 -0.56 -13.44 11.51
C TYR A 104 -0.75 -14.32 12.76
N GLN A 105 -0.49 -15.64 12.69
CA GLN A 105 -0.60 -16.51 13.88
C GLN A 105 0.46 -16.19 14.92
N MET A 106 1.65 -15.79 14.48
CA MET A 106 2.71 -15.35 15.37
C MET A 106 2.49 -13.91 15.87
N LEU A 107 1.62 -13.14 15.21
CA LEU A 107 1.25 -11.77 15.58
C LEU A 107 -0.01 -11.68 16.46
N GLY A 108 -0.50 -12.82 16.96
CA GLY A 108 -1.66 -12.87 17.87
C GLY A 108 -2.92 -13.55 17.29
N GLY A 109 -2.85 -14.02 16.04
CA GLY A 109 -3.96 -14.67 15.35
C GLY A 109 -4.81 -13.70 14.53
N LYS A 110 -5.41 -14.20 13.45
CA LYS A 110 -6.34 -13.40 12.64
C LYS A 110 -7.64 -13.18 13.39
N ILE A 111 -8.17 -11.97 13.27
CA ILE A 111 -9.51 -11.56 13.69
C ILE A 111 -10.40 -11.26 12.48
N PHE A 112 -9.82 -11.19 11.27
CA PHE A 112 -10.52 -11.09 10.00
C PHE A 112 -10.15 -12.27 9.10
N ASP A 113 -11.16 -12.94 8.55
CA ASP A 113 -10.96 -13.99 7.54
C ASP A 113 -10.78 -13.44 6.12
N ARG A 114 -11.17 -12.19 5.92
CA ARG A 114 -11.12 -11.48 4.64
C ARG A 114 -10.80 -10.00 4.85
N ILE A 115 -10.05 -9.41 3.93
CA ILE A 115 -9.55 -8.03 4.00
C ILE A 115 -10.26 -7.18 2.96
N LYS A 116 -10.86 -6.05 3.39
CA LYS A 116 -11.52 -5.10 2.48
C LYS A 116 -10.45 -4.38 1.67
N MET A 117 -10.59 -4.42 0.35
CA MET A 117 -9.67 -3.72 -0.55
C MET A 117 -10.29 -2.40 -1.02
N TYR A 118 -9.48 -1.36 -1.15
CA TYR A 118 -9.83 -0.20 -1.96
C TYR A 118 -9.00 -0.12 -3.23
N ARG A 119 -9.55 0.56 -4.23
CA ARG A 119 -8.91 0.79 -5.51
C ARG A 119 -8.76 2.28 -5.81
N ALA A 120 -7.58 2.66 -6.29
CA ALA A 120 -7.35 3.99 -6.85
C ALA A 120 -8.34 4.29 -8.00
N THR A 121 -8.93 5.48 -8.01
CA THR A 121 -9.75 6.02 -9.10
C THR A 121 -9.26 7.42 -9.49
N GLY A 122 -9.60 7.86 -10.70
CA GLY A 122 -9.05 9.10 -11.25
C GLY A 122 -9.83 9.64 -12.43
N GLY A 123 -9.24 10.64 -13.10
CA GLY A 123 -9.83 11.32 -14.25
C GLY A 123 -9.79 10.53 -15.56
N GLN A 124 -9.66 9.20 -15.52
CA GLN A 124 -9.69 8.28 -16.65
C GLN A 124 -10.46 7.01 -16.26
N LEU A 125 -11.10 6.36 -17.23
CA LEU A 125 -11.74 5.06 -17.01
C LEU A 125 -10.69 4.00 -16.67
N PRO A 126 -10.99 3.03 -15.78
CA PRO A 126 -10.03 2.00 -15.39
C PRO A 126 -9.76 0.98 -16.51
N TRP A 127 -8.54 0.44 -16.54
CA TRP A 127 -8.16 -0.69 -17.39
C TRP A 127 -7.15 -1.58 -16.68
N ALA A 128 -7.07 -2.83 -17.11
CA ALA A 128 -6.07 -3.77 -16.62
C ALA A 128 -4.71 -3.47 -17.25
N ILE A 129 -3.66 -3.55 -16.44
CA ILE A 129 -2.29 -3.42 -16.89
C ILE A 129 -1.66 -4.80 -16.89
N GLU A 130 -1.00 -5.16 -17.99
CA GLU A 130 -0.29 -6.43 -18.08
C GLU A 130 0.85 -6.48 -17.05
N PRO A 131 0.97 -7.54 -16.22
CA PRO A 131 1.99 -7.66 -15.20
C PRO A 131 3.40 -7.33 -15.71
N GLY A 132 4.10 -6.44 -15.01
CA GLY A 132 5.46 -6.01 -15.35
C GLY A 132 5.55 -4.86 -16.37
N GLU A 133 4.44 -4.37 -16.92
CA GLU A 133 4.44 -3.11 -17.67
C GLU A 133 4.57 -1.89 -16.72
N PRO A 134 5.06 -0.74 -17.21
CA PRO A 134 5.09 0.52 -16.46
C PRO A 134 3.72 0.96 -15.94
N TYR A 135 3.69 1.95 -15.06
CA TYR A 135 2.45 2.58 -14.60
C TYR A 135 1.79 3.32 -15.76
N HIS A 136 0.49 3.13 -15.93
CA HIS A 136 -0.31 3.67 -17.05
C HIS A 136 0.29 3.43 -18.46
N PRO A 137 0.61 2.17 -18.84
CA PRO A 137 0.92 1.84 -20.21
C PRO A 137 -0.38 1.92 -21.05
N GLY A 138 -0.25 2.23 -22.33
CA GLY A 138 -1.37 2.61 -23.19
C GLY A 138 -2.53 1.61 -23.34
N ASN A 139 -3.51 2.06 -24.13
CA ASN A 139 -4.87 1.55 -24.39
C ASN A 139 -5.91 1.72 -23.26
N PRO A 140 -6.10 2.93 -22.71
CA PRO A 140 -7.30 3.23 -21.93
C PRO A 140 -8.57 2.98 -22.77
N PRO A 141 -9.72 2.70 -22.15
CA PRO A 141 -10.97 2.47 -22.87
C PRO A 141 -11.32 3.67 -23.75
N GLN A 142 -11.73 3.43 -25.00
CA GLN A 142 -12.22 4.51 -25.87
C GLN A 142 -13.55 5.03 -25.34
N THR A 143 -13.61 6.33 -25.08
CA THR A 143 -14.79 7.02 -24.54
C THR A 143 -14.85 8.45 -25.07
N ASP A 144 -16.06 8.99 -25.19
CA ASP A 144 -16.28 10.41 -25.52
C ASP A 144 -16.10 11.34 -24.30
N LEU A 145 -15.89 10.76 -23.11
CA LEU A 145 -15.66 11.49 -21.87
C LEU A 145 -14.29 12.18 -21.88
N LYS A 146 -14.27 13.45 -21.48
CA LYS A 146 -13.03 14.24 -21.40
C LYS A 146 -12.27 13.89 -20.12
N PRO A 147 -10.97 13.56 -20.18
CA PRO A 147 -10.20 13.28 -18.97
C PRO A 147 -10.24 14.42 -17.96
N ASN A 148 -10.16 14.09 -16.67
CA ASN A 148 -10.12 15.05 -15.57
C ASN A 148 -11.33 15.99 -15.52
N GLN A 149 -12.53 15.47 -15.81
CA GLN A 149 -13.81 16.17 -15.68
C GLN A 149 -14.76 15.39 -14.77
N PRO A 150 -15.73 16.04 -14.10
CA PRO A 150 -16.63 15.39 -13.15
C PRO A 150 -17.29 14.12 -13.71
N GLU A 151 -17.79 14.16 -14.94
CA GLU A 151 -18.43 13.01 -15.59
C GLU A 151 -17.49 11.80 -15.77
N THR A 152 -16.20 12.04 -15.97
CA THR A 152 -15.20 10.97 -16.09
C THR A 152 -14.89 10.35 -14.74
N TYR A 153 -14.79 11.16 -13.68
CA TYR A 153 -14.63 10.65 -12.31
C TYR A 153 -15.85 9.83 -11.87
N LYS A 154 -17.06 10.31 -12.20
CA LYS A 154 -18.30 9.59 -11.96
C LYS A 154 -18.30 8.23 -12.65
N GLU A 155 -18.04 8.20 -13.96
CA GLU A 155 -18.06 6.96 -14.71
C GLU A 155 -16.95 5.99 -14.29
N ALA A 156 -15.73 6.49 -14.04
CA ALA A 156 -14.63 5.66 -13.56
C ALA A 156 -14.96 5.00 -12.22
N ALA A 157 -15.52 5.76 -11.26
CA ALA A 157 -15.97 5.22 -9.99
C ALA A 157 -17.10 4.20 -10.17
N ARG A 158 -18.11 4.47 -11.02
CA ARG A 158 -19.20 3.54 -11.32
C ARG A 158 -18.66 2.20 -11.84
N VAL A 159 -17.80 2.22 -12.84
CA VAL A 159 -17.19 1.03 -13.45
C VAL A 159 -16.38 0.22 -12.43
N LEU A 160 -15.59 0.88 -11.57
CA LEU A 160 -14.80 0.18 -10.54
C LEU A 160 -15.68 -0.53 -9.51
N ILE A 161 -16.83 0.02 -9.17
CA ILE A 161 -17.76 -0.60 -8.21
C ILE A 161 -18.61 -1.68 -8.88
N GLU A 162 -19.26 -1.33 -10.00
CA GLU A 162 -20.22 -2.19 -10.68
C GLU A 162 -19.52 -3.37 -11.35
N ASP A 163 -18.51 -3.08 -12.16
CA ASP A 163 -17.91 -4.09 -13.03
C ASP A 163 -16.70 -4.75 -12.35
N TRP A 164 -15.86 -3.99 -11.66
CA TRP A 164 -14.65 -4.52 -11.02
C TRP A 164 -14.89 -5.04 -9.60
N GLY A 165 -16.03 -4.74 -8.98
CA GLY A 165 -16.43 -5.34 -7.70
C GLY A 165 -15.82 -4.71 -6.46
N TYR A 166 -15.10 -3.59 -6.57
CA TYR A 166 -14.60 -2.88 -5.38
C TYR A 166 -15.76 -2.29 -4.56
N ARG A 167 -15.52 -2.08 -3.26
CA ARG A 167 -16.48 -1.45 -2.33
C ARG A 167 -15.87 -0.32 -1.50
N ALA A 168 -14.68 0.12 -1.88
CA ALA A 168 -14.03 1.32 -1.38
C ALA A 168 -13.12 1.85 -2.50
N LEU A 169 -13.04 3.17 -2.63
CA LEU A 169 -12.18 3.82 -3.64
C LEU A 169 -11.33 4.91 -3.00
N LYS A 170 -10.20 5.22 -3.63
CA LYS A 170 -9.41 6.42 -3.31
C LYS A 170 -9.20 7.25 -4.58
N MET A 171 -9.70 8.49 -4.58
CA MET A 171 -9.51 9.41 -5.70
C MET A 171 -8.12 10.06 -5.62
N HIS A 172 -7.34 9.98 -6.69
CA HIS A 172 -6.12 10.76 -6.82
C HIS A 172 -6.38 12.06 -7.55
N ILE A 173 -5.63 13.10 -7.18
CA ILE A 173 -5.67 14.40 -7.83
C ILE A 173 -4.29 14.84 -8.31
N SER A 174 -4.28 15.78 -9.25
CA SER A 174 -3.06 16.50 -9.65
C SER A 174 -3.25 18.00 -9.40
N LEU A 175 -2.62 18.50 -8.34
CA LEU A 175 -2.79 19.88 -7.90
C LEU A 175 -1.85 20.86 -8.65
N GLY A 176 -0.62 20.43 -8.96
CA GLY A 176 0.49 21.33 -9.26
C GLY A 176 1.02 22.01 -7.99
N ASP A 177 2.16 22.70 -8.07
CA ASP A 177 2.86 23.33 -6.94
C ASP A 177 2.83 24.87 -6.98
N GLY A 178 2.20 25.48 -7.99
CA GLY A 178 2.12 26.93 -8.16
C GLY A 178 0.82 27.58 -7.66
N LEU A 179 0.67 28.89 -7.90
CA LEU A 179 -0.50 29.69 -7.49
C LEU A 179 -1.82 29.17 -8.07
N GLU A 180 -1.75 28.49 -9.22
CA GLU A 180 -2.89 27.86 -9.90
C GLU A 180 -3.57 26.79 -9.06
N ALA A 181 -2.88 26.17 -8.09
CA ALA A 181 -3.46 25.18 -7.19
C ALA A 181 -4.72 25.70 -6.49
N THR A 182 -4.75 26.99 -6.13
CA THR A 182 -5.91 27.64 -5.49
C THR A 182 -7.13 27.62 -6.41
N THR A 183 -6.94 27.88 -7.71
CA THR A 183 -8.04 27.91 -8.69
C THR A 183 -8.66 26.55 -8.98
N LYS A 184 -8.04 25.47 -8.51
CA LYS A 184 -8.51 24.09 -8.71
C LYS A 184 -9.28 23.54 -7.51
N VAL A 185 -9.23 24.19 -6.34
CA VAL A 185 -9.80 23.66 -5.08
C VAL A 185 -11.27 23.29 -5.25
N ASP A 186 -12.09 24.22 -5.76
CA ASP A 186 -13.53 23.97 -5.95
C ASP A 186 -13.77 22.86 -6.99
N GLY A 187 -13.04 22.87 -8.11
CA GLY A 187 -13.14 21.83 -9.14
C GLY A 187 -12.73 20.44 -8.64
N ILE A 188 -11.81 20.36 -7.67
CA ILE A 188 -11.45 19.09 -7.02
C ILE A 188 -12.56 18.59 -6.12
N ALA A 189 -13.20 19.47 -5.35
CA ALA A 189 -14.36 19.11 -4.55
C ALA A 189 -15.54 18.66 -5.45
N GLU A 190 -15.76 19.32 -6.59
CA GLU A 190 -16.74 18.90 -7.61
C GLU A 190 -16.42 17.52 -8.20
N ASN A 191 -15.16 17.28 -8.59
CA ASN A 191 -14.73 15.96 -9.08
C ASN A 191 -14.90 14.87 -8.02
N PHE A 192 -14.59 15.18 -6.75
CA PHE A 192 -14.77 14.26 -5.64
C PHE A 192 -16.25 13.92 -5.41
N ALA A 193 -17.13 14.94 -5.46
CA ALA A 193 -18.56 14.73 -5.35
C ALA A 193 -19.08 13.83 -6.48
N ALA A 194 -18.62 14.05 -7.71
CA ALA A 194 -18.99 13.22 -8.86
C ALA A 194 -18.49 11.78 -8.74
N ALA A 195 -17.28 11.55 -8.24
CA ALA A 195 -16.77 10.21 -7.94
C ALA A 195 -17.65 9.49 -6.90
N LYS A 196 -18.10 10.19 -5.85
CA LYS A 196 -19.04 9.63 -4.85
C LYS A 196 -20.39 9.27 -5.46
N GLU A 197 -20.93 10.12 -6.33
CA GLU A 197 -22.17 9.79 -7.06
C GLU A 197 -22.01 8.54 -7.92
N GLY A 198 -20.90 8.43 -8.65
CA GLY A 198 -20.59 7.28 -9.48
C GLY A 198 -20.44 6.00 -8.68
N ALA A 199 -19.74 6.06 -7.55
CA ALA A 199 -19.61 4.93 -6.64
C ALA A 199 -20.97 4.47 -6.09
N ALA A 200 -21.85 5.41 -5.70
CA ALA A 200 -23.19 5.10 -5.22
C ALA A 200 -24.08 4.50 -6.32
N GLU A 201 -23.98 5.01 -7.54
CA GLU A 201 -24.69 4.46 -8.71
C GLU A 201 -24.22 3.02 -9.01
N GLY A 202 -22.90 2.80 -9.06
CA GLY A 202 -22.34 1.47 -9.30
C GLY A 202 -22.72 0.48 -8.20
N ALA A 203 -22.75 0.91 -6.93
CA ALA A 203 -23.18 0.09 -5.81
C ALA A 203 -24.65 -0.34 -5.97
N LYS A 204 -25.53 0.62 -6.33
CA LYS A 204 -26.94 0.34 -6.60
C LYS A 204 -27.13 -0.64 -7.76
N ASN A 205 -26.39 -0.49 -8.85
CA ASN A 205 -26.47 -1.38 -10.01
C ASN A 205 -25.99 -2.79 -9.67
N ALA A 206 -24.96 -2.91 -8.84
CA ALA A 206 -24.44 -4.18 -8.34
C ALA A 206 -25.30 -4.80 -7.22
N GLY A 207 -26.29 -4.09 -6.69
CA GLY A 207 -27.09 -4.54 -5.54
C GLY A 207 -26.29 -4.58 -4.22
N ALA A 208 -25.29 -3.72 -4.07
CA ALA A 208 -24.42 -3.62 -2.90
C ALA A 208 -24.81 -2.46 -1.96
N ASP A 209 -24.30 -2.50 -0.73
CA ASP A 209 -24.41 -1.40 0.23
C ASP A 209 -23.66 -0.13 -0.22
N GLU A 210 -23.87 0.99 0.49
CA GLU A 210 -23.16 2.24 0.22
C GLU A 210 -21.63 2.05 0.24
N VAL A 211 -20.96 2.75 -0.67
CA VAL A 211 -19.52 2.67 -0.89
C VAL A 211 -18.84 3.95 -0.41
N ASP A 212 -17.76 3.76 0.34
CA ASP A 212 -16.91 4.83 0.82
C ASP A 212 -15.86 5.24 -0.22
N VAL A 213 -15.61 6.55 -0.31
CA VAL A 213 -14.59 7.13 -1.20
C VAL A 213 -13.67 8.03 -0.38
N ALA A 214 -12.37 7.74 -0.44
CA ALA A 214 -11.29 8.57 0.09
C ALA A 214 -10.70 9.47 -0.99
N ILE A 215 -9.85 10.41 -0.61
CA ILE A 215 -9.11 11.27 -1.54
C ILE A 215 -7.67 11.46 -1.05
N ASP A 216 -6.70 11.23 -1.93
CA ASP A 216 -5.30 11.59 -1.75
C ASP A 216 -5.05 12.97 -2.37
N ILE A 217 -4.67 13.95 -1.54
CA ILE A 217 -4.34 15.31 -1.99
C ILE A 217 -2.85 15.57 -2.17
N HIS A 218 -2.02 14.55 -1.92
CA HIS A 218 -0.63 14.40 -2.35
C HIS A 218 0.34 15.52 -1.91
N ASN A 219 0.33 15.85 -0.62
CA ASN A 219 1.27 16.78 0.02
C ASN A 219 1.31 18.19 -0.59
N PRO A 220 0.17 18.88 -0.70
CA PRO A 220 0.15 20.25 -1.18
C PRO A 220 0.81 21.17 -0.17
N ASN A 221 1.16 22.39 -0.58
CA ASN A 221 1.55 23.42 0.37
C ASN A 221 0.50 23.53 1.51
N PRO A 222 0.91 23.66 2.80
CA PRO A 222 -0.03 23.65 3.93
C PRO A 222 -1.21 24.63 3.81
N ALA A 223 -1.02 25.81 3.21
CA ALA A 223 -2.10 26.78 3.02
C ALA A 223 -3.15 26.30 2.00
N ILE A 224 -2.73 25.52 1.00
CA ILE A 224 -3.62 24.89 0.03
C ILE A 224 -4.25 23.64 0.63
N GLY A 225 -3.48 22.84 1.39
CA GLY A 225 -3.99 21.69 2.13
C GLY A 225 -5.17 22.05 3.03
N ARG A 226 -5.07 23.17 3.76
CA ARG A 226 -6.19 23.69 4.57
C ARG A 226 -7.44 24.01 3.73
N GLN A 227 -7.27 24.69 2.59
CA GLN A 227 -8.39 25.02 1.70
C GLN A 227 -9.06 23.76 1.13
N LEU A 228 -8.26 22.76 0.74
CA LEU A 228 -8.77 21.47 0.28
C LEU A 228 -9.53 20.74 1.39
N ILE A 229 -9.00 20.71 2.61
CA ILE A 229 -9.69 20.14 3.77
C ILE A 229 -11.06 20.82 3.97
N GLU A 230 -11.10 22.15 3.95
CA GLU A 230 -12.34 22.93 4.11
C GLU A 230 -13.35 22.65 2.97
N ALA A 231 -12.88 22.55 1.73
CA ALA A 231 -13.73 22.27 0.56
C ALA A 231 -14.23 20.82 0.50
N LEU A 232 -13.43 19.85 0.97
CA LEU A 232 -13.75 18.42 0.91
C LEU A 232 -14.57 17.95 2.12
N ALA A 233 -14.42 18.57 3.30
CA ALA A 233 -15.11 18.17 4.53
C ALA A 233 -16.65 18.05 4.38
N PRO A 234 -17.36 18.97 3.69
CA PRO A 234 -18.80 18.85 3.46
C PRO A 234 -19.21 17.57 2.74
N HIS A 235 -18.33 16.99 1.91
CA HIS A 235 -18.59 15.79 1.15
C HIS A 235 -18.34 14.50 1.94
N ARG A 236 -17.83 14.58 3.18
CA ARG A 236 -17.57 13.43 4.07
C ARG A 236 -16.74 12.32 3.38
N PRO A 237 -15.48 12.60 3.03
CA PRO A 237 -14.57 11.57 2.55
C PRO A 237 -14.34 10.51 3.63
N LEU A 238 -14.08 9.27 3.21
CA LEU A 238 -13.60 8.21 4.11
C LEU A 238 -12.37 8.69 4.87
N PHE A 239 -11.43 9.31 4.15
CA PHE A 239 -10.36 10.14 4.68
C PHE A 239 -9.82 11.08 3.60
N ILE A 240 -9.19 12.17 4.04
CA ILE A 240 -8.33 13.06 3.26
C ILE A 240 -6.89 12.70 3.59
N GLU A 241 -6.17 12.18 2.61
CA GLU A 241 -4.82 11.63 2.74
C GLU A 241 -3.73 12.66 2.37
N GLU A 242 -2.62 12.59 3.10
CA GLU A 242 -1.38 13.37 2.90
C GLU A 242 -1.67 14.89 2.69
N PRO A 243 -2.25 15.57 3.71
CA PRO A 243 -2.73 16.94 3.55
C PRO A 243 -1.63 17.99 3.45
N MET A 244 -0.38 17.63 3.73
CA MET A 244 0.79 18.50 3.61
C MET A 244 2.09 17.70 3.69
N PRO A 245 3.22 18.26 3.21
CA PRO A 245 4.55 17.67 3.34
C PRO A 245 4.88 17.16 4.75
N VAL A 246 5.66 16.08 4.80
CA VAL A 246 5.72 15.19 5.95
C VAL A 246 6.62 15.65 7.10
N GLU A 247 7.40 16.71 6.93
CA GLU A 247 8.50 17.08 7.82
C GLU A 247 8.05 17.70 9.15
N ARG A 248 6.83 18.25 9.22
CA ARG A 248 6.38 19.10 10.33
C ARG A 248 5.00 18.71 10.86
N VAL A 249 4.99 17.85 11.88
CA VAL A 249 3.78 17.47 12.62
C VAL A 249 3.12 18.67 13.31
N ASP A 250 3.88 19.69 13.71
CA ASP A 250 3.33 20.92 14.29
C ASP A 250 2.57 21.79 13.28
N ALA A 251 3.02 21.82 12.02
CA ALA A 251 2.28 22.47 10.94
C ALA A 251 1.01 21.68 10.56
N LEU A 252 1.08 20.34 10.59
CA LEU A 252 -0.11 19.50 10.39
C LEU A 252 -1.22 19.89 11.38
N ALA A 253 -0.87 20.07 12.65
CA ALA A 253 -1.84 20.50 13.66
C ALA A 253 -2.50 21.85 13.35
N GLN A 254 -1.77 22.78 12.73
CA GLN A 254 -2.32 24.10 12.37
C GLN A 254 -3.33 24.00 11.22
N ILE A 255 -3.10 23.11 10.25
CA ILE A 255 -3.98 23.02 9.07
C ILE A 255 -5.23 22.18 9.33
N VAL A 256 -5.17 21.23 10.28
CA VAL A 256 -6.33 20.41 10.65
C VAL A 256 -7.15 21.03 11.79
N ASP A 257 -6.65 22.08 12.45
CA ASP A 257 -7.33 22.73 13.57
C ASP A 257 -8.72 23.25 13.18
N GLY A 258 -9.71 22.87 14.00
CA GLY A 258 -11.12 23.18 13.80
C GLY A 258 -11.83 22.38 12.70
N SER A 259 -11.14 21.49 11.99
CA SER A 259 -11.75 20.63 10.97
C SER A 259 -12.48 19.44 11.58
N THR A 260 -13.56 19.03 10.94
CA THR A 260 -14.26 17.76 11.23
C THR A 260 -13.92 16.67 10.22
N ALA A 261 -12.99 16.93 9.29
CA ALA A 261 -12.60 15.96 8.28
C ALA A 261 -11.82 14.79 8.92
N THR A 262 -12.05 13.59 8.39
CA THR A 262 -11.21 12.44 8.69
C THR A 262 -9.85 12.63 8.00
N ILE A 263 -8.79 12.85 8.78
CA ILE A 263 -7.44 13.07 8.25
C ILE A 263 -6.63 11.77 8.30
N ALA A 264 -5.97 11.46 7.20
CA ALA A 264 -5.03 10.36 7.06
C ALA A 264 -3.64 10.83 6.62
N ALA A 265 -2.60 10.21 7.15
CA ALA A 265 -1.22 10.45 6.74
C ALA A 265 -0.31 9.30 7.17
N GLY A 266 0.88 9.25 6.57
CA GLY A 266 2.00 8.46 7.09
C GLY A 266 2.75 7.64 6.06
N GLU A 267 2.39 7.70 4.77
CA GLU A 267 2.99 6.82 3.77
C GLU A 267 4.49 7.09 3.58
N ARG A 268 4.92 8.34 3.79
CA ARG A 268 6.34 8.77 3.75
C ARG A 268 6.95 8.91 5.14
N TRP A 269 6.25 8.51 6.20
CA TRP A 269 6.74 8.58 7.56
C TRP A 269 7.59 7.36 7.93
N MET A 270 8.77 7.65 8.48
CA MET A 270 9.83 6.68 8.69
C MET A 270 9.88 6.25 10.16
N GLY A 271 9.38 5.06 10.45
CA GLY A 271 9.37 4.46 11.79
C GLY A 271 8.37 5.10 12.74
N LYS A 272 8.17 4.46 13.90
CA LYS A 272 7.05 4.76 14.80
C LYS A 272 7.07 6.14 15.47
N HIS A 273 8.21 6.82 15.52
CA HIS A 273 8.37 8.03 16.33
C HIS A 273 7.52 9.21 15.84
N VAL A 274 7.50 9.48 14.53
CA VAL A 274 6.67 10.55 13.96
C VAL A 274 5.17 10.25 14.07
N PHE A 275 4.78 8.97 13.95
CA PHE A 275 3.41 8.54 14.22
C PHE A 275 3.01 8.83 15.66
N PHE A 276 3.87 8.52 16.63
CA PHE A 276 3.62 8.82 18.04
C PHE A 276 3.42 10.33 18.26
N ASP A 277 4.25 11.18 17.66
CA ASP A 277 4.12 12.64 17.79
C ASP A 277 2.78 13.16 17.23
N ALA A 278 2.31 12.60 16.11
CA ALA A 278 1.02 12.98 15.52
C ALA A 278 -0.18 12.44 16.31
N LEU A 279 -0.12 11.17 16.73
CA LEU A 279 -1.19 10.49 17.47
C LEU A 279 -1.36 11.05 18.87
N SER A 280 -0.27 11.35 19.58
CA SER A 280 -0.29 11.95 20.93
C SER A 280 -0.95 13.34 20.96
N ARG A 281 -1.07 13.97 19.79
CA ARG A 281 -1.72 15.28 19.59
C ARG A 281 -3.11 15.17 18.96
N GLY A 282 -3.62 13.95 18.74
CA GLY A 282 -4.95 13.70 18.17
C GLY A 282 -5.12 14.16 16.73
N LEU A 283 -4.04 14.20 15.93
CA LEU A 283 -4.05 14.81 14.59
C LEU A 283 -4.58 13.90 13.48
N LEU A 284 -4.55 12.58 13.71
CA LEU A 284 -4.88 11.59 12.69
C LEU A 284 -6.06 10.74 13.14
N SER A 285 -6.99 10.55 12.21
CA SER A 285 -8.08 9.58 12.33
C SER A 285 -7.70 8.24 11.70
N VAL A 286 -6.81 8.26 10.70
CA VAL A 286 -6.27 7.08 10.02
C VAL A 286 -4.75 7.24 9.91
N VAL A 287 -3.99 6.21 10.23
CA VAL A 287 -2.55 6.16 9.98
C VAL A 287 -2.27 5.25 8.79
N GLN A 288 -1.28 5.64 7.99
CA GLN A 288 -0.96 4.97 6.73
C GLN A 288 0.52 4.62 6.61
N PRO A 289 1.12 3.87 7.56
CA PRO A 289 2.49 3.41 7.36
C PRO A 289 2.58 2.56 6.10
N ASP A 290 3.58 2.82 5.27
CA ASP A 290 3.94 1.89 4.19
C ASP A 290 4.76 0.75 4.75
N ILE A 291 4.35 -0.50 4.50
CA ILE A 291 5.01 -1.67 5.07
C ILE A 291 6.44 -1.88 4.54
N ALA A 292 6.74 -1.42 3.33
CA ALA A 292 8.06 -1.43 2.71
C ALA A 292 8.91 -0.21 3.07
N HIS A 293 8.41 0.74 3.88
CA HIS A 293 9.17 1.92 4.27
C HIS A 293 9.25 2.14 5.78
N ALA A 294 8.17 1.85 6.52
CA ALA A 294 8.08 2.13 7.94
C ALA A 294 9.01 1.26 8.81
N GLY A 295 9.56 0.18 8.26
CA GLY A 295 10.40 -0.78 8.99
C GLY A 295 9.82 -2.21 9.00
N GLY A 296 9.04 -2.58 7.99
CA GLY A 296 8.50 -3.93 7.83
C GLY A 296 7.33 -4.24 8.74
N ILE A 297 6.94 -5.51 8.77
CA ILE A 297 5.88 -6.07 9.61
C ILE A 297 6.12 -5.73 11.08
N THR A 298 7.37 -5.81 11.54
CA THR A 298 7.78 -5.55 12.92
C THR A 298 7.41 -4.14 13.39
N GLU A 299 7.77 -3.11 12.61
CA GLU A 299 7.54 -1.71 13.01
C GLU A 299 6.10 -1.28 12.70
N THR A 300 5.52 -1.75 11.58
CA THR A 300 4.12 -1.48 11.22
C THR A 300 3.15 -2.01 12.27
N LYS A 301 3.40 -3.20 12.85
CA LYS A 301 2.56 -3.71 13.95
C LYS A 301 2.62 -2.83 15.20
N LYS A 302 3.78 -2.25 15.52
CA LYS A 302 3.94 -1.30 16.65
C LYS A 302 3.17 -0.01 16.40
N ILE A 303 3.20 0.50 15.16
CA ILE A 303 2.42 1.68 14.75
C ILE A 303 0.92 1.40 14.90
N ALA A 304 0.45 0.22 14.47
CA ALA A 304 -0.94 -0.18 14.61
C ALA A 304 -1.44 -0.17 16.07
N ILE A 305 -0.64 -0.72 16.99
CA ILE A 305 -0.96 -0.73 18.42
C ILE A 305 -1.04 0.68 19.01
N MET A 306 -0.13 1.59 18.62
CA MET A 306 -0.18 2.98 19.08
C MET A 306 -1.40 3.72 18.50
N ALA A 307 -1.73 3.48 17.24
CA ALA A 307 -2.91 4.05 16.59
C ALA A 307 -4.19 3.57 17.27
N GLU A 308 -4.28 2.29 17.62
CA GLU A 308 -5.41 1.72 18.36
C GLU A 308 -5.61 2.44 19.70
N ALA A 309 -4.54 2.63 20.46
CA ALA A 309 -4.59 3.37 21.74
C ALA A 309 -5.03 4.83 21.58
N ALA A 310 -4.81 5.43 20.41
CA ALA A 310 -5.19 6.79 20.08
C ALA A 310 -6.56 6.89 19.36
N TYR A 311 -7.32 5.79 19.27
CA TYR A 311 -8.57 5.68 18.51
C TYR A 311 -8.44 5.94 17.00
N ALA A 312 -7.21 5.93 16.46
CA ALA A 312 -6.96 6.01 15.03
C ALA A 312 -7.10 4.63 14.38
N LYS A 313 -7.57 4.62 13.13
CA LYS A 313 -7.66 3.44 12.30
C LYS A 313 -6.39 3.20 11.48
N MET A 314 -6.22 1.97 11.00
CA MET A 314 -5.10 1.54 10.16
C MET A 314 -5.56 1.33 8.71
N ALA A 315 -4.88 1.98 7.77
CA ALA A 315 -4.97 1.67 6.34
C ALA A 315 -3.55 1.63 5.77
N ILE A 316 -2.93 0.45 5.70
CA ILE A 316 -1.52 0.32 5.30
C ILE A 316 -1.38 0.77 3.85
N HIS A 317 -0.52 1.77 3.63
CA HIS A 317 -0.16 2.23 2.30
C HIS A 317 0.61 1.12 1.57
N CYS A 318 0.20 0.82 0.34
CA CYS A 318 0.74 -0.28 -0.43
C CYS A 318 0.60 -0.07 -1.96
N PRO A 319 1.25 0.97 -2.51
CA PRO A 319 1.28 1.21 -3.95
C PRO A 319 2.40 0.41 -4.62
N LEU A 320 2.83 -0.69 -4.01
CA LEU A 320 3.98 -1.50 -4.42
C LEU A 320 3.54 -2.83 -5.03
N SER A 321 4.47 -3.78 -5.13
CA SER A 321 4.18 -5.06 -5.75
C SER A 321 3.18 -5.91 -4.94
N PRO A 322 2.65 -7.00 -5.52
CA PRO A 322 1.82 -7.95 -4.77
C PRO A 322 2.54 -8.58 -3.56
N MET A 323 3.89 -8.53 -3.51
CA MET A 323 4.68 -9.00 -2.37
C MET A 323 4.44 -8.14 -1.12
N ALA A 324 4.55 -6.81 -1.25
CA ALA A 324 4.20 -5.89 -0.18
C ALA A 324 2.75 -6.05 0.26
N LEU A 325 1.82 -6.25 -0.68
CA LEU A 325 0.41 -6.50 -0.35
C LEU A 325 0.24 -7.78 0.49
N ALA A 326 0.93 -8.87 0.14
CA ALA A 326 0.88 -10.10 0.93
C ALA A 326 1.38 -9.88 2.37
N ALA A 327 2.42 -9.05 2.55
CA ALA A 327 2.89 -8.66 3.87
C ALA A 327 1.87 -7.79 4.62
N SER A 328 1.23 -6.83 3.95
CA SER A 328 0.19 -5.98 4.54
C SER A 328 -0.99 -6.81 5.05
N ILE A 329 -1.50 -7.76 4.25
CA ILE A 329 -2.62 -8.63 4.62
C ILE A 329 -2.34 -9.42 5.90
N GLN A 330 -1.09 -9.88 6.12
CA GLN A 330 -0.71 -10.58 7.35
C GLN A 330 -0.83 -9.67 8.60
N VAL A 331 -0.53 -8.38 8.45
CA VAL A 331 -0.69 -7.39 9.54
C VAL A 331 -2.16 -6.99 9.69
N ASP A 332 -2.86 -6.71 8.60
CA ASP A 332 -4.27 -6.31 8.61
C ASP A 332 -5.15 -7.35 9.28
N ALA A 333 -4.96 -8.63 8.93
CA ALA A 333 -5.76 -9.75 9.43
C ALA A 333 -5.78 -9.84 10.96
N CYS A 334 -4.74 -9.35 11.64
CA CYS A 334 -4.60 -9.40 13.10
C CYS A 334 -4.65 -8.03 13.79
N THR A 335 -5.12 -6.98 13.11
CA THR A 335 -5.08 -5.60 13.61
C THR A 335 -6.48 -5.08 13.95
N PRO A 336 -6.86 -4.95 15.25
CA PRO A 336 -8.23 -4.59 15.67
C PRO A 336 -8.77 -3.28 15.11
N ASN A 337 -7.89 -2.31 14.86
CA ASN A 337 -8.22 -1.01 14.30
C ASN A 337 -8.01 -0.94 12.76
N PHE A 338 -7.92 -2.07 12.05
CA PHE A 338 -7.93 -2.11 10.59
C PHE A 338 -9.19 -1.42 10.03
N LEU A 339 -9.01 -0.68 8.92
CA LEU A 339 -10.07 0.00 8.18
C LEU A 339 -10.25 -0.58 6.78
N VAL A 340 -9.20 -0.50 5.97
CA VAL A 340 -9.22 -0.89 4.56
C VAL A 340 -7.77 -1.04 4.07
N GLN A 341 -7.55 -1.89 3.07
CA GLN A 341 -6.22 -2.13 2.51
C GLN A 341 -6.08 -1.55 1.10
N GLU A 342 -5.01 -0.78 0.90
CA GLU A 342 -4.58 -0.36 -0.43
C GLU A 342 -4.00 -1.52 -1.23
N HIS A 343 -4.16 -1.47 -2.55
CA HIS A 343 -3.21 -2.09 -3.44
C HIS A 343 -2.96 -1.19 -4.66
N ASN A 344 -1.83 -1.41 -5.31
CA ASN A 344 -1.50 -0.77 -6.57
C ASN A 344 -2.39 -1.28 -7.73
N GLU A 345 -2.90 -0.36 -8.54
CA GLU A 345 -3.64 -0.64 -9.77
C GLU A 345 -2.93 -1.56 -10.76
N VAL A 346 -1.60 -1.52 -10.84
CA VAL A 346 -0.86 -2.35 -11.79
C VAL A 346 -0.85 -3.82 -11.38
N ASN A 347 -1.32 -4.13 -10.17
CA ASN A 347 -1.41 -5.48 -9.65
C ASN A 347 -2.75 -6.14 -9.97
N ASP A 348 -3.78 -5.37 -10.35
CA ASP A 348 -5.11 -5.91 -10.60
C ASP A 348 -5.42 -6.11 -12.08
N SER A 349 -6.18 -7.17 -12.36
CA SER A 349 -6.58 -7.54 -13.72
C SER A 349 -7.92 -8.25 -13.71
N ARG A 350 -8.55 -8.35 -14.88
CA ARG A 350 -9.83 -9.02 -15.10
C ARG A 350 -9.72 -10.01 -16.25
N PRO A 351 -9.29 -11.27 -15.99
CA PRO A 351 -9.13 -12.25 -17.05
C PRO A 351 -10.46 -12.55 -17.73
N THR A 352 -10.42 -12.79 -19.05
CA THR A 352 -11.60 -13.10 -19.87
C THR A 352 -11.83 -14.60 -20.04
N SER A 353 -10.91 -15.43 -19.55
CA SER A 353 -10.96 -16.89 -19.61
C SER A 353 -10.28 -17.51 -18.38
N GLY A 354 -10.45 -18.82 -18.19
CA GLY A 354 -9.92 -19.54 -17.03
C GLY A 354 -10.81 -19.47 -15.79
N PRO A 355 -10.34 -19.99 -14.65
CA PRO A 355 -11.16 -20.20 -13.44
C PRO A 355 -11.64 -18.89 -12.78
N HIS A 356 -11.01 -17.76 -13.09
CA HIS A 356 -11.36 -16.44 -12.57
C HIS A 356 -11.95 -15.51 -13.63
N ALA A 357 -12.41 -16.05 -14.76
CA ALA A 357 -12.97 -15.25 -15.85
C ALA A 357 -14.08 -14.30 -15.35
N GLY A 358 -13.95 -13.02 -15.68
CA GLY A 358 -14.90 -11.96 -15.30
C GLY A 358 -14.71 -11.39 -13.88
N LYS A 359 -13.89 -12.02 -13.04
CA LYS A 359 -13.57 -11.54 -11.68
C LYS A 359 -12.33 -10.66 -11.68
N THR A 360 -12.25 -9.77 -10.69
CA THR A 360 -11.02 -9.02 -10.40
C THR A 360 -10.06 -9.89 -9.61
N VAL A 361 -8.82 -9.95 -10.07
CA VAL A 361 -7.74 -10.67 -9.40
C VAL A 361 -6.55 -9.76 -9.18
N ILE A 362 -5.85 -9.93 -8.05
CA ILE A 362 -4.66 -9.15 -7.68
C ILE A 362 -3.46 -10.09 -7.57
N GLY A 363 -2.38 -9.77 -8.28
CA GLY A 363 -1.15 -10.58 -8.32
C GLY A 363 -1.12 -11.68 -9.37
N ALA A 364 -1.96 -11.59 -10.42
CA ALA A 364 -1.92 -12.53 -11.54
C ALA A 364 -0.53 -12.54 -12.22
N GLY A 365 -0.03 -13.74 -12.51
CA GLY A 365 1.32 -13.94 -13.07
C GLY A 365 2.46 -13.81 -12.05
N PHE A 366 2.23 -13.20 -10.88
CA PHE A 366 3.19 -13.20 -9.78
C PHE A 366 2.99 -14.41 -8.87
N PHE A 367 1.73 -14.73 -8.57
CA PHE A 367 1.35 -15.82 -7.66
C PHE A 367 0.61 -16.91 -8.40
N LYS A 368 0.85 -18.15 -7.98
CA LYS A 368 0.14 -19.32 -8.47
C LYS A 368 -1.35 -19.25 -8.14
N ASP A 369 -1.65 -18.79 -6.93
CA ASP A 369 -3.00 -18.50 -6.45
C ASP A 369 -3.12 -16.98 -6.19
N PRO A 370 -3.51 -16.18 -7.20
CA PRO A 370 -3.70 -14.75 -7.01
C PRO A 370 -4.90 -14.48 -6.10
N TYR A 371 -4.92 -13.32 -5.46
CA TYR A 371 -6.07 -12.90 -4.68
C TYR A 371 -7.25 -12.67 -5.60
N VAL A 372 -8.43 -13.16 -5.20
CA VAL A 372 -9.68 -12.98 -5.95
C VAL A 372 -10.59 -12.09 -5.13
N LEU A 373 -11.06 -11.00 -5.73
CA LEU A 373 -12.03 -10.11 -5.10
C LEU A 373 -13.40 -10.80 -5.04
N ASP A 374 -14.00 -10.87 -3.85
CA ASP A 374 -15.37 -11.35 -3.67
C ASP A 374 -16.40 -10.26 -4.04
N GLU A 375 -17.68 -10.63 -4.00
CA GLU A 375 -18.81 -9.73 -4.35
C GLU A 375 -18.98 -8.54 -3.39
N ASP A 376 -18.34 -8.60 -2.22
CA ASP A 376 -18.34 -7.54 -1.22
C ASP A 376 -17.03 -6.72 -1.25
N GLY A 377 -16.15 -6.92 -2.24
CA GLY A 377 -14.90 -6.17 -2.36
C GLY A 377 -13.82 -6.58 -1.36
N PHE A 378 -13.82 -7.83 -0.89
CA PHE A 378 -12.78 -8.36 -0.02
C PHE A 378 -11.92 -9.42 -0.73
N VAL A 379 -10.71 -9.63 -0.22
CA VAL A 379 -9.88 -10.79 -0.55
C VAL A 379 -9.73 -11.70 0.67
N ALA A 380 -9.64 -13.01 0.45
CA ALA A 380 -9.43 -13.97 1.54
C ALA A 380 -8.02 -13.82 2.15
N VAL A 381 -7.91 -13.95 3.47
CA VAL A 381 -6.62 -14.00 4.16
C VAL A 381 -5.94 -15.35 3.89
N PRO A 382 -4.71 -15.39 3.34
CA PRO A 382 -4.02 -16.66 3.05
C PRO A 382 -3.72 -17.47 4.31
N GLU A 383 -3.93 -18.78 4.26
CA GLU A 383 -3.71 -19.68 5.41
C GLU A 383 -2.38 -20.45 5.33
N GLY A 384 -1.67 -20.34 4.21
CA GLY A 384 -0.36 -20.97 4.02
C GLY A 384 0.72 -20.37 4.93
N PRO A 385 1.85 -21.08 5.13
CA PRO A 385 2.91 -20.61 6.02
C PRO A 385 3.63 -19.36 5.51
N GLY A 386 4.21 -18.59 6.43
CA GLY A 386 4.91 -17.35 6.09
C GLY A 386 3.95 -16.28 5.58
N LEU A 387 4.26 -15.67 4.43
CA LEU A 387 3.36 -14.72 3.75
C LEU A 387 2.09 -15.39 3.19
N GLY A 388 2.05 -16.72 3.10
CA GLY A 388 0.92 -17.49 2.59
C GLY A 388 0.76 -17.44 1.07
N ILE A 389 1.83 -17.11 0.34
CA ILE A 389 1.87 -17.04 -1.12
C ILE A 389 2.85 -18.07 -1.71
N GLU A 390 2.56 -18.52 -2.93
CA GLU A 390 3.45 -19.31 -3.79
C GLU A 390 3.64 -18.56 -5.12
N LEU A 391 4.89 -18.40 -5.57
CA LEU A 391 5.18 -17.72 -6.84
C LEU A 391 4.73 -18.58 -8.03
N ASP A 392 4.19 -17.95 -9.07
CA ASP A 392 3.93 -18.59 -10.37
C ASP A 392 5.23 -18.57 -11.20
N PRO A 393 5.93 -19.70 -11.41
CA PRO A 393 7.20 -19.69 -12.12
C PRO A 393 7.07 -19.26 -13.59
N GLU A 394 6.01 -19.67 -14.27
CA GLU A 394 5.79 -19.38 -15.70
C GLU A 394 5.35 -17.93 -15.91
N GLY A 395 4.44 -17.44 -15.06
CA GLY A 395 4.05 -16.04 -15.05
C GLY A 395 5.21 -15.12 -14.70
N PHE A 396 5.99 -15.49 -13.67
CA PHE A 396 7.13 -14.70 -13.23
C PHE A 396 8.24 -14.66 -14.29
N GLU A 397 8.49 -15.75 -15.03
CA GLU A 397 9.43 -15.74 -16.15
C GLU A 397 9.02 -14.74 -17.24
N LYS A 398 7.73 -14.68 -17.59
CA LYS A 398 7.21 -13.71 -18.58
C LYS A 398 7.37 -12.27 -18.10
N ILE A 399 7.12 -12.02 -16.82
CA ILE A 399 7.29 -10.70 -16.20
C ILE A 399 8.77 -10.30 -16.25
N MET A 400 9.68 -11.20 -15.86
CA MET A 400 11.12 -10.94 -15.85
C MET A 400 11.73 -10.76 -17.25
N ALA A 401 11.03 -11.17 -18.32
CA ALA A 401 11.43 -10.88 -19.70
C ALA A 401 11.17 -9.42 -20.11
N LYS A 402 10.37 -8.67 -19.35
CA LYS A 402 10.08 -7.24 -19.58
C LYS A 402 11.21 -6.35 -19.04
N PRO A 403 11.36 -5.12 -19.57
CA PRO A 403 12.40 -4.21 -19.09
C PRO A 403 12.12 -3.74 -17.65
N TRP A 404 13.13 -3.82 -16.80
CA TRP A 404 13.13 -3.18 -15.49
C TRP A 404 13.68 -1.75 -15.56
N GLN A 405 13.09 -0.83 -14.81
CA GLN A 405 13.51 0.57 -14.72
C GLN A 405 13.79 0.99 -13.27
N ALA A 406 14.80 1.85 -13.08
CA ALA A 406 15.13 2.38 -11.76
C ALA A 406 14.14 3.47 -11.30
N THR A 407 13.46 4.11 -12.24
CA THR A 407 12.40 5.07 -11.97
C THR A 407 11.06 4.35 -11.96
N ARG A 408 10.21 4.72 -11.00
CA ARG A 408 8.79 4.38 -11.06
C ARG A 408 8.21 5.20 -12.20
N GLY A 409 7.86 4.50 -13.29
CA GLY A 409 7.41 5.09 -14.56
C GLY A 409 6.21 6.01 -14.39
#